data_AF-A0A7S2HVS5-F1
#
_entry.id   AF-A0A7S2HVS5-F1
#
_cell.length_a   1.000
_cell.length_b   1.000
_cell.length_c   1.000
_cell.angle_alpha   90.00
_cell.angle_beta   90.00
_cell.angle_gamma   90.00
#
_symmetry.space_group_name_H-M   'P 1'
#
loop_
_entity.id
_entity.type
_entity.pdbx_description
1 polymer ?
#
loop_
_entity_poly.entity_id
_entity_poly.type
_entity_poly.pdbx_seq_one_letter_code
_entity_poly.pdbx_strand_id
1 'polypeptide(L)'
;QSVKKSLNTHYFDSLVPNKEQKIDLAAYIVYTLQGCSDYIQDICQEEVMMRFVKQAEGMYPPNPYHNFAHALDVEHALAMSFQLVDAGSFFTEAQQFWLSIAAIGHDLGHVGL
;
A
#
# COMPACT_ATOMS: atom_id res chain seq x y z
N GLN A 1 12.06 0.89 14.60
CA GLN A 1 11.14 0.11 15.46
C GLN A 1 9.81 0.83 15.79
N SER A 2 9.64 2.14 15.56
CA SER A 2 8.34 2.83 15.78
C SER A 2 7.37 2.75 14.60
N VAL A 3 7.85 2.80 13.35
CA VAL A 3 6.99 2.87 12.14
C VAL A 3 6.10 1.64 11.96
N LYS A 4 6.64 0.42 12.07
CA LYS A 4 5.81 -0.80 11.98
C LYS A 4 4.76 -0.92 13.09
N LYS A 5 4.97 -0.28 14.25
CA LYS A 5 4.00 -0.30 15.35
C LYS A 5 2.81 0.61 15.09
N SER A 6 2.99 1.71 14.36
CA SER A 6 1.90 2.62 14.03
C SER A 6 1.05 2.14 12.85
N LEU A 7 1.54 1.22 12.01
CA LEU A 7 0.79 0.66 10.86
C LEU A 7 -0.59 0.10 11.21
N ASN A 8 -0.77 -0.47 12.40
CA ASN A 8 -2.08 -1.02 12.80
C ASN A 8 -2.93 0.02 13.54
N THR A 9 -2.68 1.31 13.32
CA THR A 9 -3.34 2.42 14.01
C THR A 9 -3.59 3.58 13.05
N HIS A 10 -4.55 4.44 13.39
CA HIS A 10 -4.79 5.71 12.68
C HIS A 10 -3.67 6.76 12.85
N TYR A 11 -2.63 6.46 13.64
CA TYR A 11 -1.50 7.35 13.88
C TYR A 11 -0.30 7.06 12.96
N PHE A 12 -0.46 6.18 11.98
CA PHE A 12 0.54 6.01 10.94
C PHE A 12 0.72 7.33 10.17
N ASP A 13 1.96 7.77 10.01
CA ASP A 13 2.31 8.96 9.25
C ASP A 13 3.23 8.52 8.10
N SER A 14 2.71 8.57 6.88
CA SER A 14 3.42 8.14 5.67
C SER A 14 4.56 9.08 5.28
N LEU A 15 4.69 10.26 5.89
CA LEU A 15 5.78 11.20 5.63
C LEU A 15 7.06 10.85 6.40
N VAL A 16 6.94 10.18 7.55
CA VAL A 16 8.06 9.82 8.43
C VAL A 16 9.04 8.83 7.80
N PRO A 17 8.61 7.73 7.13
CA PRO A 17 9.53 6.75 6.57
C PRO A 17 10.36 7.35 5.42
N ASN A 18 11.63 6.92 5.31
CA ASN A 18 12.43 7.24 4.13
C ASN A 18 11.92 6.48 2.88
N LYS A 19 12.48 6.79 1.71
CA LYS A 19 12.07 6.18 0.43
C LYS A 19 12.05 4.65 0.45
N GLU A 20 13.12 4.01 0.92
CA GLU A 20 13.23 2.55 0.97
C GLU A 20 12.20 1.95 1.92
N GLN A 21 12.03 2.57 3.10
CA GLN A 21 11.02 2.15 4.05
C GLN A 21 9.60 2.27 3.48
N LYS A 22 9.29 3.31 2.70
CA LYS A 22 7.97 3.43 2.05
C LYS A 22 7.71 2.27 1.10
N ILE A 23 8.72 1.87 0.31
CA ILE A 23 8.62 0.74 -0.62
C ILE A 23 8.39 -0.57 0.16
N ASP A 24 9.20 -0.82 1.19
CA ASP A 24 9.07 -2.02 2.02
C ASP A 24 7.71 -2.09 2.72
N LEU A 25 7.20 -0.94 3.19
CA LEU A 25 5.92 -0.84 3.87
C LEU A 25 4.75 -1.09 2.92
N ALA A 26 4.76 -0.50 1.73
CA ALA A 26 3.72 -0.73 0.74
C ALA A 26 3.65 -2.21 0.35
N ALA A 27 4.79 -2.83 0.02
CA ALA A 27 4.82 -4.26 -0.27
C ALA A 27 4.35 -5.10 0.92
N TYR A 28 4.76 -4.76 2.14
CA TYR A 28 4.31 -5.44 3.35
C TYR A 28 2.79 -5.33 3.57
N ILE A 29 2.18 -4.17 3.31
CA ILE A 29 0.74 -3.98 3.45
C ILE A 29 -0.01 -4.90 2.48
N VAL A 30 0.41 -4.99 1.21
CA VAL A 30 -0.16 -5.95 0.26
C VAL A 30 -0.09 -7.38 0.79
N TYR A 31 1.08 -7.85 1.23
CA TYR A 31 1.27 -9.22 1.70
C TYR A 31 0.51 -9.57 2.99
N THR A 32 0.20 -8.56 3.80
CA THR A 32 -0.47 -8.75 5.10
C THR A 32 -1.91 -8.24 5.10
N LEU A 33 -2.46 -7.92 3.93
CA LEU A 33 -3.81 -7.42 3.80
C LEU A 33 -4.80 -8.48 4.30
N GLN A 34 -5.60 -8.09 5.31
CA GLN A 34 -6.59 -8.97 5.90
C GLN A 34 -7.61 -9.40 4.85
N GLY A 35 -7.82 -10.71 4.75
CA GLY A 35 -8.81 -11.31 3.85
C GLY A 35 -8.23 -11.82 2.53
N CYS A 36 -6.99 -11.49 2.16
CA CYS A 36 -6.37 -12.01 0.94
C CYS A 36 -4.87 -12.34 1.06
N SER A 37 -4.28 -12.33 2.26
CA SER A 37 -2.85 -12.60 2.46
C SER A 37 -2.42 -13.98 1.95
N ASP A 38 -3.25 -15.01 2.13
CA ASP A 38 -2.94 -16.38 1.71
C ASP A 38 -3.02 -16.50 0.18
N TYR A 39 -4.09 -15.93 -0.40
CA TYR A 39 -4.26 -15.80 -1.84
C TYR A 39 -3.03 -15.14 -2.51
N ILE A 40 -2.54 -14.03 -1.95
CA ILE A 40 -1.40 -13.30 -2.51
C ILE A 40 -0.12 -14.13 -2.47
N GLN A 41 0.13 -14.86 -1.38
CA GLN A 41 1.29 -15.75 -1.26
C GLN A 41 1.29 -16.86 -2.32
N ASP A 42 0.10 -17.34 -2.71
CA ASP A 42 -0.05 -18.37 -3.74
C ASP A 42 0.16 -17.85 -5.16
N ILE A 43 -0.21 -16.59 -5.43
CA ILE A 43 -0.23 -16.04 -6.80
C ILE A 43 0.90 -15.07 -7.12
N CYS A 44 1.58 -14.51 -6.11
CA CYS A 44 2.53 -13.41 -6.31
C CYS A 44 3.82 -13.58 -5.50
N GLN A 45 4.94 -13.77 -6.22
CA GLN A 45 6.28 -13.84 -5.63
C GLN A 45 6.68 -12.49 -5.01
N GLU A 46 7.28 -12.54 -3.82
CA GLU A 46 7.73 -11.36 -3.06
C GLU A 46 8.62 -10.44 -3.90
N GLU A 47 9.53 -11.01 -4.68
CA GLU A 47 10.43 -10.25 -5.53
C GLU A 47 9.70 -9.51 -6.65
N VAL A 48 8.58 -10.06 -7.16
CA VAL A 48 7.76 -9.42 -8.19
C VAL A 48 7.02 -8.23 -7.58
N MET A 49 6.42 -8.41 -6.40
CA MET A 49 5.76 -7.32 -5.68
C MET A 49 6.75 -6.18 -5.34
N MET A 50 7.92 -6.51 -4.79
CA MET A 50 8.95 -5.53 -4.46
C MET A 50 9.40 -4.74 -5.69
N ARG A 51 9.56 -5.40 -6.84
CA ARG A 51 9.89 -4.73 -8.11
C ARG A 51 8.76 -3.84 -8.59
N PHE A 52 7.52 -4.29 -8.49
CA PHE A 52 6.34 -3.51 -8.84
C PHE A 52 6.28 -2.22 -8.01
N VAL A 53 6.33 -2.33 -6.68
CA VAL A 53 6.25 -1.17 -5.77
C VAL A 53 7.41 -0.20 -6.01
N LYS A 54 8.63 -0.71 -6.20
CA LYS A 54 9.80 0.12 -6.52
C LYS A 54 9.63 0.87 -7.85
N GLN A 55 9.06 0.23 -8.86
CA GLN A 55 8.80 0.88 -10.14
C GLN A 55 7.68 1.92 -10.03
N ALA A 56 6.63 1.62 -9.26
CA ALA A 56 5.54 2.54 -8.97
C ALA A 56 6.06 3.80 -8.26
N GLU A 57 6.85 3.66 -7.20
CA GLU A 57 7.46 4.78 -6.47
C GLU A 57 8.26 5.70 -7.42
N GLY A 58 9.04 5.12 -8.34
CA GLY A 58 9.81 5.88 -9.32
C GLY A 58 8.99 6.66 -10.35
N MET A 59 7.68 6.40 -10.44
CA MET A 59 6.75 7.08 -11.34
C MET A 59 5.95 8.19 -10.63
N TYR A 60 6.13 8.39 -9.32
CA TYR A 60 5.62 9.56 -8.61
C TYR A 60 6.64 10.71 -8.69
N PRO A 61 6.36 11.79 -9.45
CA PRO A 61 7.27 12.92 -9.52
C PRO A 61 7.32 13.68 -8.17
N PRO A 62 8.35 14.52 -7.96
CA PRO A 62 8.39 15.41 -6.79
C PRO A 62 7.16 16.32 -6.75
N ASN A 63 6.27 16.08 -5.78
CA ASN A 63 5.01 16.79 -5.60
C ASN A 63 4.78 17.05 -4.10
N PRO A 64 4.25 18.21 -3.68
CA PRO A 64 3.96 18.47 -2.27
C PRO A 64 2.88 17.53 -1.70
N TYR A 65 1.96 17.02 -2.51
CA TYR A 65 0.87 16.14 -2.09
C TYR A 65 0.85 14.81 -2.85
N HIS A 66 0.63 14.82 -4.18
CA HIS A 66 0.53 13.63 -5.04
C HIS A 66 1.89 12.98 -5.29
N ASN A 67 2.56 12.56 -4.23
CA ASN A 67 3.82 11.84 -4.21
C ASN A 67 3.60 10.42 -3.64
N PHE A 68 4.65 9.59 -3.63
CA PHE A 68 4.50 8.21 -3.16
C PHE A 68 4.08 8.07 -1.68
N ALA A 69 4.32 9.08 -0.84
CA ALA A 69 3.82 9.07 0.54
C ALA A 69 2.28 9.14 0.58
N HIS A 70 1.65 9.86 -0.35
CA HIS A 70 0.20 9.89 -0.49
C HIS A 70 -0.35 8.54 -0.94
N ALA A 71 0.29 7.89 -1.92
CA ALA A 71 -0.10 6.54 -2.34
C ALA A 71 -0.06 5.54 -1.17
N LEU A 72 1.01 5.58 -0.37
CA LEU A 72 1.15 4.75 0.84
C LEU A 72 0.09 5.07 1.92
N ASP A 73 -0.28 6.34 2.06
CA ASP A 73 -1.35 6.77 2.97
C ASP A 73 -2.72 6.21 2.53
N VAL A 74 -3.03 6.29 1.24
CA VAL A 74 -4.26 5.73 0.66
C VAL A 74 -4.29 4.20 0.80
N GLU A 75 -3.18 3.52 0.55
CA GLU A 75 -3.06 2.07 0.75
C GLU A 75 -3.25 1.68 2.23
N HIS A 76 -2.65 2.44 3.15
CA HIS A 76 -2.83 2.22 4.58
C HIS A 76 -4.29 2.43 5.01
N ALA A 77 -4.94 3.48 4.53
CA ALA A 77 -6.36 3.75 4.79
C ALA A 77 -7.28 2.63 4.26
N LEU A 78 -6.95 2.06 3.10
CA LEU A 78 -7.62 0.88 2.57
C LEU A 78 -7.45 -0.31 3.52
N ALA A 79 -6.23 -0.63 3.94
CA ALA A 79 -5.96 -1.73 4.86
C ALA A 79 -6.68 -1.56 6.21
N MET A 80 -6.71 -0.33 6.75
CA MET A 80 -7.49 0.00 7.95
C MET A 80 -8.99 -0.20 7.73
N SER A 81 -9.52 0.12 6.55
CA SER A 81 -10.94 -0.10 6.22
C SER A 81 -11.28 -1.60 6.20
N PHE A 82 -10.40 -2.44 5.66
CA PHE A 82 -10.55 -3.89 5.75
C PHE A 82 -10.60 -4.38 7.21
N GLN A 83 -9.78 -3.82 8.09
CA GLN A 83 -9.73 -4.22 9.51
C GLN A 83 -10.91 -3.71 10.34
N LEU A 84 -11.30 -2.44 10.16
CA LEU A 84 -12.22 -1.77 11.08
C LEU A 84 -13.70 -2.05 10.81
N VAL A 85 -14.07 -2.22 9.54
CA VAL A 85 -15.46 -2.42 9.13
C VAL A 85 -15.68 -3.76 8.44
N ASP A 86 -14.71 -4.67 8.55
CA ASP A 86 -14.72 -5.98 7.89
C ASP A 86 -15.03 -5.85 6.39
N ALA A 87 -14.39 -4.88 5.73
CA ALA A 87 -14.67 -4.59 4.32
C ALA A 87 -14.38 -5.80 3.41
N GLY A 88 -13.56 -6.75 3.87
CA GLY A 88 -13.22 -8.00 3.18
C GLY A 88 -14.44 -8.87 2.90
N SER A 89 -15.48 -8.77 3.74
CA SER A 89 -16.74 -9.50 3.53
C SER A 89 -17.49 -9.10 2.25
N PHE A 90 -17.19 -7.94 1.66
CA PHE A 90 -17.83 -7.45 0.43
C PHE A 90 -17.05 -7.79 -0.86
N PHE A 91 -15.83 -8.31 -0.75
CA PHE A 91 -14.93 -8.50 -1.88
C PHE A 91 -14.31 -9.89 -1.89
N THR A 92 -14.17 -10.49 -3.06
CA THR A 92 -13.33 -11.67 -3.25
C THR A 92 -11.86 -11.36 -2.97
N GLU A 93 -11.05 -12.35 -2.62
CA GLU A 93 -9.62 -12.19 -2.34
C GLU A 93 -8.88 -11.51 -3.51
N ALA A 94 -9.24 -11.88 -4.74
CA ALA A 94 -8.70 -11.26 -5.96
C ALA A 94 -9.07 -9.77 -6.06
N GLN A 95 -10.30 -9.38 -5.72
CA GLN A 95 -10.71 -7.97 -5.70
C GLN A 95 -9.98 -7.19 -4.61
N GLN A 96 -9.79 -7.77 -3.43
CA GLN A 96 -9.02 -7.14 -2.34
C GLN A 96 -7.57 -6.89 -2.76
N PHE A 97 -6.93 -7.88 -3.39
CA PHE A 97 -5.60 -7.72 -3.97
C PHE A 97 -5.54 -6.58 -4.99
N TRP A 98 -6.45 -6.55 -5.97
CA TRP A 98 -6.45 -5.50 -6.99
C TRP A 98 -6.78 -4.11 -6.44
N LEU A 99 -7.57 -4.00 -5.36
CA LEU A 99 -7.78 -2.74 -4.65
C LEU A 99 -6.48 -2.22 -4.03
N SER A 100 -5.66 -3.11 -3.44
CA SER A 100 -4.34 -2.74 -2.90
C SER A 100 -3.40 -2.24 -4.00
N ILE A 101 -3.35 -2.95 -5.14
CA ILE A 101 -2.56 -2.52 -6.31
C ILE A 101 -3.05 -1.18 -6.85
N ALA A 102 -4.37 -0.98 -6.91
CA ALA A 102 -4.96 0.28 -7.34
C ALA A 102 -4.61 1.44 -6.39
N ALA A 103 -4.62 1.23 -5.08
CA ALA A 103 -4.24 2.24 -4.09
C ALA A 103 -2.80 2.74 -4.29
N ILE A 104 -1.85 1.82 -4.51
CA ILE A 104 -0.46 2.16 -4.82
C ILE A 104 -0.35 2.92 -6.15
N GLY A 105 -1.14 2.54 -7.15
CA GLY A 105 -1.03 3.02 -8.53
C GLY A 105 -1.89 4.22 -8.93
N HIS A 106 -2.82 4.68 -8.07
CA HIS A 106 -3.91 5.56 -8.50
C HIS A 106 -3.45 6.93 -9.03
N ASP A 107 -2.31 7.43 -8.57
CA ASP A 107 -1.77 8.76 -8.89
C ASP A 107 -0.42 8.70 -9.63
N LEU A 108 -0.08 7.57 -10.25
CA LEU A 108 1.17 7.43 -11.01
C LEU A 108 1.26 8.52 -12.10
N GLY A 109 2.39 9.23 -12.13
CA GLY A 109 2.65 10.30 -13.10
C GLY A 109 1.93 11.64 -12.80
N HIS A 110 1.21 11.77 -11.68
CA HIS A 110 0.46 12.98 -11.36
C HIS A 110 1.38 14.19 -11.12
N VAL A 111 1.18 15.27 -11.89
CA VAL A 111 2.06 16.46 -11.86
C VAL A 111 1.63 17.54 -10.86
N GLY A 112 0.46 17.41 -10.23
CA GLY A 112 -0.01 18.31 -9.17
C GLY A 112 -0.91 19.45 -9.64
N LEU A 113 -1.64 19.26 -10.73
CA LEU A 113 -2.51 20.24 -11.35
C LEU A 113 -3.84 19.61 -11.76
#